data_AF-A0A2H9HZF2-F1
#
_entry.id   AF-A0A2H9HZF2-F1
#
_cell.length_a   1.000
_cell.length_b   1.000
_cell.length_c   1.000
_cell.angle_alpha   90.00
_cell.angle_beta   90.00
_cell.angle_gamma   90.00
#
_symmetry.space_group_name_H-M   'P 1'
#
loop_
_entity.id
_entity.type
_entity.pdbx_description
1 polymer ?
#
loop_
_entity_poly.entity_id
_entity_poly.type
_entity_poly.pdbx_seq_one_letter_code
_entity_poly.pdbx_strand_id
1 'polypeptide(L)'
;MEGSDVPRITADIMEEICEVAEKSARRFLLSKIPSNRLRDIDFSINVEGDIPLNVEMELKVTLTRTHAREVLSQVNLEELIDEALKRAFTAVESYLRDRRLGYSL
;
A
#
# COMPACT_ATOMS: atom_id res chain seq x y z
N MET A 1 -37.14 -8.80 6.35
CA MET A 1 -36.40 -9.68 7.28
C MET A 1 -35.41 -10.41 6.38
N GLU A 2 -34.09 -10.26 6.45
CA GLU A 2 -33.18 -9.90 7.54
C GLU A 2 -32.13 -8.90 7.06
N GLY A 3 -31.73 -7.99 7.93
CA GLY A 3 -30.64 -7.05 7.69
C GLY A 3 -29.29 -7.74 7.86
N SER A 4 -28.41 -7.54 6.90
CA SER A 4 -26.98 -7.74 7.08
C SER A 4 -26.31 -6.39 6.91
N ASP A 5 -26.15 -5.69 8.02
CA ASP A 5 -25.34 -4.48 8.17
C ASP A 5 -23.85 -4.87 8.14
N VAL A 6 -23.42 -5.57 7.09
CA VAL A 6 -22.00 -5.81 6.82
C VAL A 6 -21.49 -4.59 6.07
N PRO A 7 -20.45 -3.90 6.57
CA PRO A 7 -19.84 -2.80 5.86
C PRO A 7 -19.28 -3.32 4.53
N ARG A 8 -20.04 -3.09 3.46
CA ARG A 8 -19.56 -3.36 2.10
C ARG A 8 -18.49 -2.34 1.77
N ILE A 9 -17.36 -2.79 1.26
CA ILE A 9 -16.39 -1.90 0.61
C ILE A 9 -17.12 -1.21 -0.54
N THR A 10 -17.36 0.10 -0.39
CA THR A 10 -17.82 0.93 -1.49
C THR A 10 -16.65 1.27 -2.41
N ALA A 11 -16.94 1.70 -3.64
CA ALA A 11 -15.91 2.17 -4.55
C ALA A 11 -15.07 3.31 -3.95
N ASP A 12 -15.69 4.23 -3.22
CA ASP A 12 -14.99 5.29 -2.48
C ASP A 12 -14.00 4.74 -1.45
N ILE A 13 -14.43 3.76 -0.62
CA ILE A 13 -13.54 3.15 0.37
C ILE A 13 -12.37 2.43 -0.32
N MET A 14 -12.62 1.77 -1.44
CA MET A 14 -11.57 1.12 -2.23
C MET A 14 -10.56 2.15 -2.76
N GLU A 15 -11.04 3.26 -3.31
CA GLU A 15 -10.20 4.35 -3.81
C GLU A 15 -9.35 4.95 -2.69
N GLU A 16 -9.94 5.18 -1.50
CA GLU A 16 -9.21 5.67 -0.34
C GLU A 16 -8.16 4.67 0.18
N ILE A 17 -8.47 3.37 0.21
CA ILE A 17 -7.50 2.32 0.56
C ILE A 17 -6.32 2.35 -0.41
N CYS A 18 -6.60 2.38 -1.71
CA CYS A 18 -5.59 2.48 -2.76
C CYS A 18 -4.70 3.71 -2.58
N GLU A 19 -5.32 4.87 -2.35
CA GLU A 19 -4.61 6.12 -2.18
C GLU A 19 -3.70 6.12 -0.95
N VAL A 20 -4.21 5.68 0.20
CA VAL A 20 -3.46 5.64 1.47
C VAL A 20 -2.27 4.68 1.36
N ALA A 21 -2.50 3.50 0.81
CA ALA A 21 -1.48 2.47 0.66
C ALA A 21 -0.37 2.91 -0.31
N GLU A 22 -0.75 3.40 -1.50
CA GLU A 22 0.20 3.85 -2.53
C GLU A 22 1.03 5.04 -2.02
N LYS A 23 0.38 6.05 -1.41
CA LYS A 23 1.08 7.22 -0.85
C LYS A 23 2.09 6.81 0.22
N SER A 24 1.72 5.87 1.10
CA SER A 24 2.58 5.36 2.17
C SER A 24 3.83 4.65 1.60
N ALA A 25 3.63 3.67 0.72
CA ALA A 25 4.71 2.91 0.08
C ALA A 25 5.64 3.83 -0.73
N ARG A 26 5.06 4.67 -1.59
CA ARG A 26 5.81 5.57 -2.47
C ARG A 26 6.63 6.60 -1.68
N ARG A 27 6.06 7.17 -0.61
CA ARG A 27 6.78 8.11 0.26
C ARG A 27 7.98 7.45 0.94
N PHE A 28 7.83 6.22 1.42
CA PHE A 28 8.94 5.47 2.00
C PHE A 28 10.03 5.18 0.96
N LEU A 29 9.66 4.66 -0.22
CA LEU A 29 10.61 4.36 -1.29
C LEU A 29 11.40 5.60 -1.71
N LEU A 30 10.73 6.74 -1.93
CA LEU A 30 11.38 7.99 -2.30
C LEU A 30 12.29 8.57 -1.21
N SER A 31 12.06 8.21 0.06
CA SER A 31 12.95 8.56 1.17
C SER A 31 14.25 7.74 1.18
N LYS A 32 14.27 6.59 0.52
CA LYS A 32 15.41 5.66 0.52
C LYS A 32 16.12 5.61 -0.83
N ILE A 33 15.35 5.76 -1.91
CA ILE A 33 15.81 5.71 -3.29
C ILE A 33 15.53 7.08 -3.92
N PRO A 34 16.58 7.77 -4.41
CA PRO A 34 16.43 8.99 -5.18
C PRO A 34 15.45 8.81 -6.35
N SER A 35 14.58 9.78 -6.58
CA SER A 35 13.56 9.72 -7.64
C SER A 35 14.14 9.50 -9.03
N ASN A 36 15.32 10.06 -9.33
CA ASN A 36 16.02 9.86 -10.61
C ASN A 36 16.55 8.43 -10.81
N ARG A 37 16.56 7.59 -9.77
CA ARG A 37 16.94 6.18 -9.84
C ARG A 37 15.75 5.25 -10.03
N LEU A 38 14.54 5.72 -9.75
CA LEU A 38 13.29 4.99 -9.96
C LEU A 38 12.81 5.21 -11.39
N ARG A 39 12.61 4.13 -12.14
CA ARG A 39 12.01 4.17 -13.47
C ARG A 39 10.49 4.08 -13.37
N ASP A 40 10.02 3.16 -12.55
CA ASP A 40 8.61 2.85 -12.41
C ASP A 40 8.30 2.21 -11.06
N ILE A 41 7.10 2.46 -10.53
CA ILE A 41 6.57 1.83 -9.32
C ILE A 41 5.16 1.38 -9.66
N ASP A 42 4.94 0.07 -9.69
CA ASP A 42 3.64 -0.54 -9.91
C ASP A 42 3.14 -1.09 -8.57
N PHE A 43 1.95 -0.65 -8.17
CA PHE A 43 1.35 -1.03 -6.90
C PHE A 43 -0.06 -1.54 -7.14
N SER A 44 -0.28 -2.79 -6.77
CA SER A 44 -1.54 -3.50 -6.96
C SER A 44 -2.12 -3.86 -5.61
N ILE A 45 -3.40 -3.57 -5.42
CA ILE A 45 -4.15 -3.93 -4.22
C ILE A 45 -5.35 -4.75 -4.66
N ASN A 46 -5.49 -5.92 -4.07
CA ASN A 46 -6.64 -6.78 -4.20
C ASN A 46 -7.34 -6.85 -2.84
N VAL A 47 -8.64 -6.59 -2.80
CA VAL A 47 -9.43 -6.67 -1.57
C VAL A 47 -10.57 -7.64 -1.82
N GLU A 48 -10.62 -8.70 -1.03
CA GLU A 48 -11.60 -9.78 -1.16
C GLU A 48 -12.37 -10.01 0.15
N GLY A 49 -13.64 -10.38 0.00
CA GLY A 49 -14.50 -10.85 1.08
C GLY A 49 -15.29 -9.77 1.84
N ASP A 50 -16.05 -10.24 2.81
CA ASP A 50 -16.72 -9.45 3.83
C ASP A 50 -15.92 -9.53 5.14
N ILE A 51 -16.12 -8.58 6.06
CA ILE A 51 -15.33 -8.42 7.28
C ILE A 51 -15.11 -9.77 8.03
N PRO A 52 -13.86 -10.15 8.35
CA PRO A 52 -12.61 -9.43 8.09
C PRO A 52 -12.20 -9.46 6.62
N LEU A 53 -11.84 -8.29 6.11
CA LEU A 53 -11.39 -8.10 4.73
C LEU A 53 -10.05 -8.81 4.52
N ASN A 54 -9.93 -9.55 3.43
CA ASN A 54 -8.64 -10.02 2.94
C ASN A 54 -8.06 -8.94 2.03
N VAL A 55 -6.92 -8.36 2.42
CA VAL A 55 -6.22 -7.35 1.61
C VAL A 55 -4.88 -7.94 1.20
N GLU A 56 -4.69 -8.09 -0.11
CA GLU A 56 -3.42 -8.47 -0.72
C GLU A 56 -2.82 -7.25 -1.41
N MET A 57 -1.52 -7.04 -1.20
CA MET A 57 -0.78 -5.93 -1.81
C MET A 57 0.47 -6.47 -2.49
N GLU A 58 0.70 -6.03 -3.72
CA GLU A 58 1.91 -6.34 -4.48
C GLU A 58 2.57 -5.02 -4.92
N LEU A 59 3.88 -4.94 -4.72
CA LEU A 59 4.68 -3.77 -5.07
C LEU A 59 5.86 -4.18 -5.94
N LYS A 60 5.91 -3.65 -7.15
CA LYS A 60 7.02 -3.85 -8.09
C LYS A 60 7.73 -2.53 -8.31
N VAL A 61 9.03 -2.52 -8.03
CA VAL A 61 9.88 -1.34 -8.22
C VAL A 61 10.86 -1.60 -9.35
N THR A 62 10.79 -0.78 -10.40
CA THR A 62 11.72 -0.82 -11.51
C THR A 62 12.73 0.30 -11.37
N LEU A 63 14.02 -0.04 -11.36
CA LEU A 63 15.12 0.94 -11.31
C LEU A 63 15.61 1.31 -12.71
N THR A 64 16.24 2.48 -12.82
CA THR A 64 16.95 2.88 -14.04
C THR A 64 18.21 2.02 -14.24
N ARG A 65 18.49 1.60 -15.47
CA ARG A 65 19.64 0.72 -15.81
C ARG A 65 20.99 1.30 -15.36
N THR A 66 21.12 2.62 -15.37
CA THR A 66 22.36 3.34 -15.03
C THR A 66 22.75 3.18 -13.56
N HIS A 67 21.76 3.02 -12.66
CA HIS A 67 21.99 2.97 -11.22
C HIS A 67 21.56 1.65 -10.58
N ALA A 68 20.95 0.72 -11.33
CA ALA A 68 20.51 -0.57 -10.82
C ALA A 68 21.64 -1.34 -10.12
N ARG A 69 22.85 -1.33 -10.69
CA ARG A 69 24.00 -2.05 -10.12
C ARG A 69 24.51 -1.47 -8.80
N GLU A 70 24.42 -0.15 -8.63
CA GLU A 70 24.87 0.55 -7.42
C GLU A 70 23.82 0.46 -6.30
N VAL A 71 22.54 0.59 -6.65
CA VAL A 71 21.43 0.40 -5.70
C VAL A 71 21.41 -1.04 -5.21
N LEU A 72 21.43 -2.04 -6.10
CA LEU A 72 21.43 -3.46 -5.68
C LEU A 72 22.67 -3.87 -4.87
N SER A 73 23.77 -3.12 -4.97
CA SER A 73 25.01 -3.37 -4.21
C SER A 73 25.06 -2.68 -2.85
N GLN A 74 24.26 -1.64 -2.61
CA GLN A 74 24.28 -0.85 -1.36
C GLN A 74 22.96 -0.88 -0.60
N VAL A 75 21.87 -1.18 -1.31
CA VAL A 75 20.50 -1.14 -0.85
C VAL A 75 19.84 -2.44 -1.27
N ASN A 76 19.46 -3.26 -0.30
CA ASN A 76 18.72 -4.47 -0.59
C ASN A 76 17.30 -4.09 -1.02
N LEU A 77 17.06 -4.11 -2.33
CA LEU A 77 15.81 -3.64 -2.93
C LEU A 77 14.62 -4.46 -2.42
N GLU A 78 14.81 -5.76 -2.21
CA GLU A 78 13.77 -6.65 -1.67
C GLU A 78 13.35 -6.25 -0.25
N GLU A 79 14.31 -5.92 0.63
CA GLU A 79 14.02 -5.45 1.98
C GLU A 79 13.28 -4.10 1.98
N LEU A 80 13.63 -3.20 1.05
CA LEU A 80 12.90 -1.94 0.91
C LEU A 80 11.46 -2.15 0.41
N ILE A 81 11.25 -3.09 -0.50
CA ILE A 81 9.91 -3.42 -0.99
C ILE A 81 9.08 -4.02 0.15
N ASP A 82 9.64 -4.95 0.93
CA ASP A 82 8.97 -5.53 2.08
C ASP A 82 8.62 -4.48 3.15
N GLU A 83 9.53 -3.56 3.47
CA GLU A 83 9.25 -2.50 4.43
C GLU A 83 8.22 -1.49 3.89
N ALA A 84 8.25 -1.19 2.58
CA ALA A 84 7.24 -0.35 1.94
C ALA A 84 5.85 -0.98 2.01
N LEU A 85 5.74 -2.28 1.73
CA LEU A 85 4.50 -3.05 1.84
C LEU A 85 3.99 -3.08 3.27
N LYS A 86 4.85 -3.35 4.26
CA LYS A 86 4.47 -3.30 5.69
C LYS A 86 3.90 -1.94 6.08
N ARG A 87 4.54 -0.85 5.64
CA ARG A 87 4.05 0.52 5.90
C ARG A 87 2.73 0.82 5.21
N ALA A 88 2.51 0.30 4.01
CA ALA A 88 1.23 0.40 3.32
C ALA A 88 0.13 -0.36 4.08
N PHE A 89 0.41 -1.61 4.48
CA PHE A 89 -0.50 -2.40 5.31
C PHE A 89 -0.87 -1.70 6.62
N THR A 90 0.11 -1.18 7.37
CA THR A 90 -0.17 -0.46 8.62
C THR A 90 -1.00 0.81 8.39
N ALA A 91 -0.76 1.52 7.27
CA ALA A 91 -1.53 2.71 6.93
C ALA A 91 -2.99 2.38 6.61
N VAL A 92 -3.23 1.31 5.83
CA VAL A 92 -4.58 0.81 5.52
C VAL A 92 -5.27 0.28 6.76
N GLU A 93 -4.58 -0.50 7.59
CA GLU A 93 -5.12 -1.01 8.85
C GLU A 93 -5.55 0.15 9.77
N SER A 94 -4.71 1.18 9.90
CA SER A 94 -5.02 2.36 10.71
C SER A 94 -6.21 3.13 10.12
N TYR A 95 -6.23 3.34 8.81
CA TYR A 95 -7.33 4.00 8.11
C TYR A 95 -8.68 3.27 8.33
N LEU A 96 -8.69 1.94 8.14
CA LEU A 96 -9.86 1.12 8.36
C LEU A 96 -10.27 1.09 9.84
N ARG A 97 -9.30 1.08 10.76
CA ARG A 97 -9.57 1.12 12.21
C ARG A 97 -10.19 2.45 12.62
N ASP A 98 -9.68 3.57 12.15
CA ASP A 98 -10.24 4.90 12.44
C ASP A 98 -11.65 5.04 11.86
N ARG A 99 -11.89 4.54 10.64
CA ARG A 99 -13.24 4.45 10.06
C ARG A 99 -14.19 3.57 10.88
N ARG A 100 -13.70 2.45 11.43
CA ARG A 100 -14.50 1.56 12.32
C ARG A 100 -14.74 2.15 13.71
N LEU A 101 -13.89 3.06 14.17
CA LEU A 101 -14.03 3.81 15.43
C LEU A 101 -14.84 5.10 15.26
N GLY A 102 -14.99 5.60 14.03
CA GLY A 102 -15.84 6.72 13.66
C GLY A 102 -17.33 6.37 13.61
N TYR A 103 -17.89 5.96 14.74
CA TYR A 103 -19.33 6.12 14.97
C TYR A 103 -19.63 7.61 15.13
N SER A 104 -20.68 8.06 14.44
CA SER A 104 -21.27 9.40 14.58
C SER A 104 -21.41 9.80 16.05
N LEU A 105 -20.92 10.99 16.41
CA LEU A 105 -21.51 11.79 17.48
C LEU A 105 -22.67 12.59 16.90
#